data_AF-J9ZWR6-F1
#
_entry.id   AF-J9ZWR6-F1
#
_cell.length_a   1.000
_cell.length_b   1.000
_cell.length_c   1.000
_cell.angle_alpha   90.00
_cell.angle_beta   90.00
_cell.angle_gamma   90.00
#
_symmetry.space_group_name_H-M   'P 1'
#
loop_
_entity.id
_entity.type
_entity.pdbx_description
1 polymer ?
#
loop_
_entity_poly.entity_id
_entity_poly.type
_entity_poly.pdbx_seq_one_letter_code
_entity_poly.pdbx_strand_id
1 'polypeptide(L)'
;LIIACPCALGLATPMSIMVGVGRGASEGVLIKDAQVLEIMERVDTLVIDKTGTLTEGRPRLTNVIVSDPDSEEELLRLTASLEQQSEHPLGRAILDAAKERDISLAEVAGFESVTGGGVMGQVDGRPVLVGKHGFLQDRGTANVDQLNEQAADLQRQGHTVMFTAIDNQLAGLLAVSDPIKESTPAAVRALHALGLRILMLTGDNEKTARAVAEQLGIDEVQAGVNPQD
;
A
#
# COMPACT_ATOMS: atom_id res chain seq x y z
N LEU A 1 -42.77 -10.78 42.59
CA LEU A 1 -41.31 -10.56 42.43
C LEU A 1 -40.54 -11.82 41.99
N ILE A 2 -40.93 -13.06 42.34
CA ILE A 2 -40.24 -14.29 41.92
C ILE A 2 -40.42 -14.62 40.42
N ILE A 3 -41.53 -14.19 39.79
CA ILE A 3 -41.85 -14.49 38.38
C ILE A 3 -41.16 -13.53 37.39
N ALA A 4 -40.60 -12.40 37.87
CA ALA A 4 -40.05 -11.35 37.01
C ALA A 4 -38.56 -11.52 36.70
N CYS A 5 -37.84 -12.44 37.35
CA CYS A 5 -36.43 -12.71 37.05
C CYS A 5 -36.31 -13.62 35.83
N PRO A 6 -35.78 -13.14 34.69
CA PRO A 6 -35.70 -13.94 33.48
C PRO A 6 -34.43 -14.81 33.53
N CYS A 7 -34.54 -15.99 34.16
CA CYS A 7 -33.40 -16.92 34.31
C CYS A 7 -32.71 -17.27 32.97
N ALA A 8 -33.45 -17.27 31.86
CA ALA A 8 -32.92 -17.54 30.52
C ALA A 8 -32.18 -16.36 29.88
N LEU A 9 -32.44 -15.12 30.33
CA LEU A 9 -31.85 -13.92 29.73
C LEU A 9 -30.34 -13.87 29.95
N GLY A 10 -29.85 -14.36 31.09
CA GLY A 10 -28.42 -14.43 31.40
C GLY A 10 -27.62 -15.41 30.54
N LEU A 11 -28.29 -16.32 29.81
CA LEU A 11 -27.66 -17.32 28.95
C LEU A 11 -27.84 -17.05 27.45
N ALA A 12 -28.90 -16.33 27.06
CA ALA A 12 -29.22 -16.09 25.66
C ALA A 12 -28.09 -15.40 24.89
N THR A 13 -27.53 -14.32 25.45
CA THR A 13 -26.46 -13.55 24.82
C THR A 13 -25.14 -14.34 24.74
N PRO A 14 -24.61 -14.94 25.83
CA PRO A 14 -23.38 -15.74 25.75
C PRO A 14 -23.47 -16.93 24.78
N MET A 15 -24.62 -17.61 24.71
CA MET A 15 -24.82 -18.72 23.78
C MET A 15 -24.80 -18.25 22.32
N SER A 16 -25.49 -17.14 22.02
CA SER A 16 -25.55 -16.57 20.67
C SER A 16 -24.17 -16.10 20.22
N ILE A 17 -23.41 -15.45 21.10
CA ILE A 17 -22.02 -15.05 20.88
C ILE A 17 -21.13 -16.27 20.62
N MET A 18 -21.18 -17.30 21.47
CA MET A 18 -20.33 -18.47 21.34
C MET A 18 -20.56 -19.18 20.00
N VAL A 19 -21.82 -19.33 19.59
CA VAL A 19 -22.18 -19.90 18.28
C VAL A 19 -21.73 -18.99 17.14
N GLY A 20 -21.95 -17.67 17.24
CA GLY A 20 -21.56 -16.69 16.22
C GLY A 20 -20.05 -16.66 15.99
N VAL A 21 -19.25 -16.63 17.06
CA VAL A 21 -17.78 -16.69 17.00
C VAL A 21 -17.32 -18.02 16.41
N GLY A 22 -17.92 -19.14 16.84
CA GLY A 22 -17.61 -20.47 16.30
C GLY A 22 -17.90 -20.56 14.80
N ARG A 23 -19.02 -19.99 14.35
CA ARG A 23 -19.36 -19.95 12.92
C ARG A 23 -18.39 -19.06 12.15
N GLY A 24 -18.09 -17.86 12.64
CA GLY A 24 -17.12 -16.96 12.03
C GLY A 24 -15.76 -17.65 11.82
N ALA A 25 -15.26 -18.33 12.85
CA ALA A 25 -13.99 -19.05 12.78
C ALA A 25 -13.99 -20.16 11.72
N SER A 26 -15.10 -20.89 11.56
CA SER A 26 -15.24 -21.92 10.51
C SER A 26 -15.24 -21.35 9.09
N GLU A 27 -15.54 -20.06 8.92
CA GLU A 27 -15.50 -19.32 7.66
C GLU A 27 -14.21 -18.46 7.53
N GLY A 28 -13.24 -18.64 8.43
CA GLY A 28 -11.98 -17.89 8.42
C GLY A 28 -12.03 -16.48 9.03
N VAL A 29 -13.11 -16.11 9.70
CA VAL A 29 -13.28 -14.81 10.38
C VAL A 29 -13.01 -14.96 11.87
N LEU A 30 -11.88 -14.40 12.34
CA LEU A 30 -11.50 -14.46 13.75
C LEU A 30 -11.99 -13.24 14.52
N ILE A 31 -12.98 -13.44 15.40
CA ILE A 31 -13.56 -12.39 16.24
C ILE A 31 -12.91 -12.44 17.62
N LYS A 32 -12.16 -11.38 17.97
CA LYS A 32 -11.42 -11.29 19.25
C LYS A 32 -12.29 -10.87 20.44
N ASP A 33 -13.30 -10.05 20.18
CA ASP A 33 -14.21 -9.52 21.21
C ASP A 33 -15.66 -9.72 20.75
N ALA A 34 -16.47 -10.27 21.64
CA ALA A 34 -17.88 -10.52 21.40
C ALA A 34 -18.68 -9.24 21.08
N GLN A 35 -18.28 -8.09 21.65
CA GLN A 35 -18.93 -6.80 21.39
C GLN A 35 -18.87 -6.40 19.91
N VAL A 36 -17.86 -6.89 19.17
CA VAL A 36 -17.71 -6.60 17.73
C VAL A 36 -18.90 -7.13 16.93
N LEU A 37 -19.50 -8.27 17.31
CA LEU A 37 -20.68 -8.80 16.62
C LEU A 37 -21.88 -7.85 16.70
N GLU A 38 -22.04 -7.17 17.83
CA GLU A 38 -23.12 -6.20 18.04
C GLU A 38 -22.81 -4.87 17.35
N ILE A 39 -21.55 -4.43 17.36
CA ILE A 39 -21.13 -3.18 16.71
C ILE A 39 -21.21 -3.31 15.18
N MET A 40 -20.79 -4.44 14.62
CA MET A 40 -20.76 -4.67 13.17
C MET A 40 -22.14 -4.56 12.53
N GLU A 41 -23.22 -4.83 13.26
CA GLU A 41 -24.61 -4.64 12.78
C GLU A 41 -24.94 -3.18 12.48
N ARG A 42 -24.30 -2.24 13.19
CA ARG A 42 -24.54 -0.80 13.06
C ARG A 42 -23.60 -0.10 12.10
N VAL A 43 -22.63 -0.82 11.55
CA VAL A 43 -21.67 -0.24 10.61
C VAL A 43 -22.39 0.06 9.30
N ASP A 44 -22.32 1.31 8.87
CA ASP A 44 -22.83 1.78 7.58
C ASP A 44 -21.72 2.12 6.57
N THR A 45 -20.50 2.35 7.07
CA THR A 45 -19.35 2.81 6.29
C THR A 45 -18.14 1.94 6.60
N LEU A 46 -17.53 1.38 5.57
CA LEU A 46 -16.30 0.60 5.65
C LEU A 46 -15.14 1.43 5.10
N VAL A 47 -14.17 1.70 5.97
CA VAL A 47 -12.90 2.32 5.58
C VAL A 47 -11.87 1.21 5.38
N ILE A 48 -11.29 1.14 4.18
CA ILE A 48 -10.38 0.07 3.77
C ILE A 48 -9.03 0.62 3.34
N ASP A 49 -7.97 -0.06 3.75
CA ASP A 49 -6.65 0.12 3.16
C ASP A 49 -6.60 -0.52 1.76
N LYS A 50 -5.69 -0.06 0.92
CA LYS A 50 -5.45 -0.63 -0.41
C LYS A 50 -4.53 -1.85 -0.33
N THR A 51 -3.29 -1.64 0.11
CA THR A 51 -2.18 -2.59 -0.06
C THR A 51 -2.37 -3.81 0.84
N GLY A 52 -2.44 -5.01 0.26
CA GLY A 52 -2.65 -6.26 1.00
C GLY A 52 -4.09 -6.51 1.47
N THR A 53 -4.96 -5.50 1.43
CA THR A 53 -6.39 -5.64 1.71
C THR A 53 -7.17 -5.84 0.41
N LEU A 54 -7.20 -4.84 -0.47
CA LEU A 54 -7.82 -4.92 -1.80
C LEU A 54 -6.94 -5.65 -2.81
N THR A 55 -5.63 -5.51 -2.63
CA THR A 55 -4.59 -6.11 -3.47
C THR A 55 -3.95 -7.31 -2.80
N GLU A 56 -3.16 -8.08 -3.55
CA GLU A 56 -2.51 -9.30 -3.06
C GLU A 56 -1.50 -9.04 -1.93
N GLY A 57 -1.03 -7.80 -1.77
CA GLY A 57 0.01 -7.46 -0.79
C GLY A 57 1.38 -7.98 -1.23
N ARG A 58 1.54 -8.24 -2.53
CA ARG A 58 2.75 -8.79 -3.15
C ARG A 58 3.16 -7.89 -4.31
N PRO A 59 3.60 -6.66 -3.99
CA PRO A 59 4.05 -5.72 -5.01
C PRO A 59 5.17 -6.32 -5.87
N ARG A 60 5.14 -6.02 -7.18
CA ARG A 60 6.20 -6.38 -8.13
C ARG A 60 6.63 -5.17 -8.93
N LEU A 61 7.94 -5.04 -9.16
CA LEU A 61 8.47 -4.04 -10.08
C LEU A 61 8.03 -4.36 -11.51
N THR A 62 7.31 -3.45 -12.15
CA THR A 62 6.78 -3.62 -13.51
C THR A 62 7.53 -2.80 -14.53
N ASN A 63 8.00 -1.60 -14.15
CA ASN A 63 8.66 -0.69 -15.07
C ASN A 63 9.83 0.03 -14.38
N VAL A 64 10.90 0.22 -15.14
CA VAL A 64 12.02 1.09 -14.80
C VAL A 64 12.13 2.11 -15.93
N ILE A 65 11.95 3.38 -15.63
CA ILE A 65 12.03 4.47 -16.61
C ILE A 65 13.24 5.32 -16.23
N VAL A 66 14.19 5.46 -17.14
CA VAL A 66 15.43 6.20 -16.90
C VAL A 66 15.47 7.50 -17.68
N SER A 67 16.16 8.51 -17.12
CA SER A 67 16.47 9.75 -17.83
C SER A 67 17.52 9.52 -18.94
N ASP A 68 18.43 8.58 -18.72
CA ASP A 68 19.45 8.14 -19.69
C ASP A 68 19.23 6.64 -20.03
N PRO A 69 18.93 6.27 -21.30
CA PRO A 69 18.64 4.89 -21.69
C PRO A 69 19.64 3.84 -21.23
N ASP A 70 20.93 4.19 -21.10
CA ASP A 70 21.99 3.23 -20.73
C ASP A 70 22.11 3.04 -19.20
N SER A 71 21.25 3.68 -18.41
CA SER A 71 21.34 3.71 -16.94
C SER A 71 20.33 2.82 -16.19
N GLU A 72 19.54 1.99 -16.89
CA GLU A 72 18.47 1.19 -16.25
C GLU A 72 19.01 0.25 -15.17
N GLU A 73 20.06 -0.51 -15.49
CA GLU A 73 20.66 -1.46 -14.56
C GLU A 73 21.28 -0.74 -13.35
N GLU A 74 21.97 0.37 -13.59
CA GLU A 74 22.60 1.16 -12.52
C GLU A 74 21.55 1.81 -11.61
N LEU A 75 20.46 2.34 -12.18
CA LEU A 75 19.34 2.88 -11.41
C LEU A 75 18.76 1.79 -10.49
N LEU A 76 18.49 0.61 -11.04
CA LEU A 76 17.94 -0.50 -10.28
C LEU A 76 18.93 -0.98 -9.21
N ARG A 77 20.22 -1.10 -9.54
CA ARG A 77 21.28 -1.49 -8.60
C ARG A 77 21.37 -0.55 -7.42
N LEU A 78 21.45 0.75 -7.66
CA LEU A 78 21.59 1.77 -6.61
C LEU A 78 20.32 1.86 -5.75
N THR A 79 19.15 1.84 -6.38
CA THR A 79 17.86 1.87 -5.66
C THR A 79 17.68 0.61 -4.81
N ALA A 80 17.93 -0.57 -5.38
CA ALA A 80 17.81 -1.83 -4.65
C ALA A 80 18.82 -1.90 -3.49
N SER A 81 20.05 -1.45 -3.70
CA SER A 81 21.05 -1.40 -2.63
C SER A 81 20.56 -0.53 -1.47
N LEU A 82 20.03 0.66 -1.76
CA LEU A 82 19.48 1.55 -0.73
C LEU A 82 18.28 0.94 0.01
N GLU A 83 17.34 0.35 -0.73
CA GLU A 83 16.13 -0.29 -0.18
C GLU A 83 16.43 -1.57 0.62
N GLN A 84 17.65 -2.11 0.57
CA GLN A 84 18.06 -3.25 1.41
C GLN A 84 17.90 -2.98 2.91
N GLN A 85 18.02 -1.71 3.32
CA GLN A 85 17.88 -1.27 4.72
C GLN A 85 16.42 -0.90 5.09
N SER A 86 15.49 -0.99 4.14
CA SER A 86 14.08 -0.65 4.30
C SER A 86 13.22 -1.91 4.49
N GLU A 87 12.26 -1.85 5.41
CA GLU A 87 11.26 -2.92 5.59
C GLU A 87 9.99 -2.70 4.73
N HIS A 88 9.99 -1.68 3.87
CA HIS A 88 8.81 -1.32 3.11
C HIS A 88 8.50 -2.36 2.01
N PRO A 89 7.23 -2.79 1.82
CA PRO A 89 6.87 -3.75 0.77
C PRO A 89 7.31 -3.34 -0.64
N LEU A 90 7.28 -2.05 -0.96
CA LEU A 90 7.75 -1.53 -2.25
C LEU A 90 9.27 -1.70 -2.44
N GLY A 91 10.07 -1.42 -1.39
CA GLY A 91 11.51 -1.66 -1.40
C GLY A 91 11.83 -3.14 -1.59
N ARG A 92 11.03 -4.01 -0.97
CA ARG A 92 11.15 -5.46 -1.19
C ARG A 92 10.92 -5.88 -2.64
N ALA A 93 9.92 -5.30 -3.30
CA ALA A 93 9.65 -5.56 -4.72
C ALA A 93 10.83 -5.17 -5.62
N ILE A 94 11.50 -4.06 -5.31
CA ILE A 94 12.71 -3.60 -6.03
C ILE A 94 13.88 -4.57 -5.79
N LEU A 95 14.11 -4.97 -4.53
CA LEU A 95 15.15 -5.94 -4.16
C LEU A 95 14.97 -7.28 -4.86
N ASP A 96 13.74 -7.79 -4.89
CA ASP A 96 13.45 -9.08 -5.52
C ASP A 96 13.65 -8.97 -7.04
N ALA A 97 13.28 -7.85 -7.68
CA ALA A 97 13.56 -7.63 -9.10
C ALA A 97 15.06 -7.51 -9.43
N ALA A 98 15.87 -6.89 -8.56
CA ALA A 98 17.32 -6.84 -8.72
C ALA A 98 17.95 -8.24 -8.63
N LYS A 99 17.45 -9.08 -7.71
CA LYS A 99 17.88 -10.48 -7.58
C LYS A 99 17.48 -11.34 -8.78
N GLU A 100 16.26 -11.17 -9.30
CA GLU A 100 15.79 -11.87 -10.50
C GLU A 100 16.63 -11.53 -11.74
N ARG A 101 17.28 -10.36 -11.75
CA ARG A 101 18.20 -9.90 -12.80
C ARG A 101 19.68 -10.17 -12.49
N ASP A 102 19.99 -10.92 -11.42
CA ASP A 102 21.35 -11.20 -10.96
C ASP A 102 22.23 -9.94 -10.72
N ILE A 103 21.61 -8.82 -10.34
CA ILE A 103 22.30 -7.56 -10.06
C ILE A 103 22.96 -7.63 -8.68
N SER A 104 24.26 -7.36 -8.63
CA SER A 104 25.02 -7.31 -7.37
C SER A 104 24.79 -6.00 -6.64
N LEU A 105 24.29 -6.08 -5.40
CA LEU A 105 24.04 -4.91 -4.56
C LEU A 105 25.35 -4.35 -3.96
N ALA A 106 25.37 -3.04 -3.69
CA ALA A 106 26.47 -2.31 -3.10
C ALA A 106 26.25 -1.99 -1.62
N GLU A 107 27.33 -1.65 -0.92
CA GLU A 107 27.24 -1.19 0.47
C GLU A 107 26.57 0.17 0.56
N VAL A 108 25.78 0.34 1.62
CA VAL A 108 25.04 1.57 1.93
C VAL A 108 25.64 2.22 3.17
N ALA A 109 25.90 3.52 3.09
CA ALA A 109 26.30 4.35 4.22
C ALA A 109 25.26 5.44 4.48
N GLY A 110 25.05 5.78 5.76
CA GLY A 110 24.20 6.90 6.16
C GLY A 110 22.74 6.78 5.74
N PHE A 111 22.18 5.56 5.80
CA PHE A 111 20.76 5.32 5.50
C PHE A 111 19.85 6.11 6.45
N GLU A 112 18.89 6.83 5.88
CA GLU A 112 17.83 7.55 6.58
C GLU A 112 16.49 7.25 5.90
N SER A 113 15.46 6.98 6.71
CA SER A 113 14.09 6.77 6.25
C SER A 113 13.19 7.87 6.81
N VAL A 114 12.42 8.51 5.93
CA VAL A 114 11.46 9.55 6.27
C VAL A 114 10.06 8.99 6.06
N THR A 115 9.36 8.75 7.17
CA THR A 115 7.97 8.24 7.16
C THR A 115 7.10 9.06 6.22
N GLY A 116 6.47 8.37 5.26
CA GLY A 116 5.56 9.00 4.29
C GLY A 116 6.25 9.75 3.14
N GLY A 117 7.57 9.93 3.17
CA GLY A 117 8.35 10.63 2.14
C GLY A 117 9.14 9.68 1.25
N GLY A 118 10.09 8.94 1.83
CA GLY A 118 11.04 8.11 1.10
C GLY A 118 12.28 7.73 1.92
N VAL A 119 13.30 7.23 1.26
CA VAL A 119 14.59 6.81 1.83
C VAL A 119 15.75 7.54 1.15
N MET A 120 16.85 7.73 1.86
CA MET A 120 18.09 8.30 1.31
C MET A 120 19.34 7.68 1.95
N GLY A 121 20.46 7.82 1.26
CA GLY A 121 21.76 7.39 1.77
C GLY A 121 22.85 7.54 0.72
N GLN A 122 23.99 6.94 0.97
CA GLN A 122 25.07 6.82 -0.01
C GLN A 122 25.26 5.37 -0.42
N VAL A 123 25.30 5.13 -1.72
CA VAL A 123 25.58 3.81 -2.32
C VAL A 123 26.82 3.98 -3.21
N ASP A 124 27.87 3.20 -2.96
CA ASP A 124 29.19 3.39 -3.60
C ASP A 124 29.71 4.84 -3.51
N GLY A 125 29.43 5.53 -2.40
CA GLY A 125 29.81 6.92 -2.17
C GLY A 125 28.98 7.97 -2.94
N ARG A 126 27.97 7.55 -3.71
CA ARG A 126 27.05 8.45 -4.42
C ARG A 126 25.79 8.68 -3.61
N PRO A 127 25.32 9.92 -3.42
CA PRO A 127 24.04 10.18 -2.76
C PRO A 127 22.88 9.68 -3.62
N VAL A 128 22.02 8.86 -3.02
CA VAL A 128 20.82 8.28 -3.64
C VAL A 128 19.61 8.65 -2.78
N LEU A 129 18.55 9.13 -3.43
CA LEU A 129 17.26 9.42 -2.82
C LEU A 129 16.17 8.66 -3.58
N VAL A 130 15.27 8.00 -2.87
CA VAL A 130 14.14 7.26 -3.46
C VAL A 130 12.87 7.65 -2.70
N GLY A 131 11.81 8.03 -3.40
CA GLY A 131 10.55 8.35 -2.72
C GLY A 131 9.49 9.01 -3.60
N LYS A 132 8.58 9.73 -2.96
CA LYS A 132 7.55 10.53 -3.64
C LYS A 132 8.19 11.73 -4.36
N HIS A 133 7.50 12.25 -5.38
CA HIS A 133 7.90 13.47 -6.10
C HIS A 133 8.24 14.64 -5.15
N GLY A 134 7.33 14.98 -4.23
CA GLY A 134 7.53 16.07 -3.27
C GLY A 134 8.73 15.86 -2.35
N PHE A 135 9.05 14.63 -1.98
CA PHE A 135 10.21 14.32 -1.14
C PHE A 135 11.54 14.65 -1.83
N LEU A 136 11.67 14.34 -3.13
CA LEU A 136 12.85 14.72 -3.92
C LEU A 136 12.92 16.24 -4.16
N GLN A 137 11.75 16.86 -4.38
CA GLN A 137 11.64 18.31 -4.57
C GLN A 137 12.09 19.07 -3.32
N ASP A 138 11.63 18.66 -2.14
CA ASP A 138 12.00 19.26 -0.85
C ASP A 138 13.50 19.11 -0.54
N ARG A 139 14.13 18.05 -1.06
CA ARG A 139 15.57 17.81 -0.94
C ARG A 139 16.41 18.52 -2.02
N GLY A 140 15.78 19.32 -2.89
CA GLY A 140 16.49 20.14 -3.87
C GLY A 140 17.09 19.36 -5.04
N THR A 141 16.49 18.22 -5.39
CA THR A 141 16.89 17.44 -6.56
C THR A 141 16.67 18.25 -7.85
N ALA A 142 17.62 18.21 -8.77
CA ALA A 142 17.49 18.86 -10.08
C ALA A 142 16.64 18.02 -11.04
N ASN A 143 15.86 18.70 -11.90
CA ASN A 143 15.05 18.09 -12.98
C ASN A 143 13.99 17.06 -12.50
N VAL A 144 13.49 17.17 -11.28
CA VAL A 144 12.47 16.24 -10.72
C VAL A 144 11.22 16.15 -11.62
N ASP A 145 10.88 17.24 -12.32
CA ASP A 145 9.70 17.29 -13.17
C ASP A 145 9.88 16.65 -14.56
N GLN A 146 11.10 16.25 -14.93
CA GLN A 146 11.43 15.76 -16.27
C GLN A 146 10.61 14.53 -16.69
N LEU A 147 10.24 13.67 -15.74
CA LEU A 147 9.51 12.42 -16.00
C LEU A 147 8.07 12.44 -15.45
N ASN A 148 7.51 13.63 -15.17
CA ASN A 148 6.18 13.75 -14.56
C ASN A 148 5.05 13.18 -15.43
N GLU A 149 5.14 13.30 -16.75
CA GLU A 149 4.13 12.74 -17.66
C GLU A 149 4.17 11.21 -17.64
N GLN A 150 5.37 10.61 -17.74
CA GLN A 150 5.55 9.17 -17.65
C GLN A 150 5.09 8.62 -16.29
N ALA A 151 5.42 9.32 -15.19
CA ALA A 151 4.93 8.98 -13.86
C ALA A 151 3.39 9.03 -13.81
N ALA A 152 2.77 10.09 -14.34
CA ALA A 152 1.33 10.24 -14.38
C ALA A 152 0.64 9.13 -15.18
N ASP A 153 1.24 8.71 -16.29
CA ASP A 153 0.71 7.65 -17.17
C ASP A 153 0.70 6.30 -16.46
N LEU A 154 1.79 5.98 -15.75
CA LEU A 154 1.90 4.76 -14.94
C LEU A 154 0.95 4.80 -13.74
N GLN A 155 0.81 5.96 -13.08
CA GLN A 155 -0.12 6.12 -11.97
C GLN A 155 -1.59 5.96 -12.42
N ARG A 156 -1.96 6.48 -13.60
CA ARG A 156 -3.31 6.28 -14.18
C ARG A 156 -3.60 4.81 -14.51
N GLN A 157 -2.56 4.01 -14.69
CA GLN A 157 -2.67 2.55 -14.87
C GLN A 157 -2.71 1.80 -13.52
N GLY A 158 -2.72 2.50 -12.38
CA GLY A 158 -2.78 1.88 -11.06
C GLY A 158 -1.42 1.48 -10.48
N HIS A 159 -0.31 1.93 -11.07
CA HIS A 159 1.02 1.67 -10.51
C HIS A 159 1.37 2.68 -9.41
N THR A 160 2.07 2.20 -8.38
CA THR A 160 2.76 3.05 -7.41
C THR A 160 4.13 3.42 -7.99
N VAL A 161 4.39 4.72 -8.17
CA VAL A 161 5.61 5.22 -8.81
C VAL A 161 6.52 5.88 -7.77
N MET A 162 7.76 5.43 -7.70
CA MET A 162 8.84 6.01 -6.89
C MET A 162 9.81 6.75 -7.81
N PHE A 163 10.19 7.95 -7.40
CA PHE A 163 11.21 8.74 -8.08
C PHE A 163 12.56 8.47 -7.43
N THR A 164 13.59 8.32 -8.25
CA THR A 164 14.96 8.10 -7.77
C THR A 164 15.87 9.21 -8.29
N ALA A 165 16.63 9.80 -7.37
CA ALA A 165 17.69 10.74 -7.66
C ALA A 165 19.05 10.14 -7.34
N ILE A 166 20.05 10.44 -8.18
CA ILE A 166 21.45 10.10 -7.96
C ILE A 166 22.27 11.38 -8.17
N ASP A 167 23.24 11.64 -7.30
CA ASP A 167 24.09 12.85 -7.39
C ASP A 167 23.25 14.15 -7.44
N ASN A 168 22.14 14.16 -6.70
CA ASN A 168 21.17 15.26 -6.61
C ASN A 168 20.48 15.62 -7.96
N GLN A 169 20.42 14.68 -8.90
CA GLN A 169 19.69 14.80 -10.16
C GLN A 169 18.69 13.65 -10.32
N LEU A 170 17.53 13.91 -10.93
CA LEU A 170 16.57 12.86 -11.24
C LEU A 170 17.20 11.84 -12.21
N ALA A 171 17.33 10.60 -11.75
CA ALA A 171 17.90 9.51 -12.54
C ALA A 171 16.81 8.66 -13.20
N GLY A 172 15.65 8.52 -12.56
CA GLY A 172 14.52 7.80 -13.15
C GLY A 172 13.37 7.53 -12.20
N LEU A 173 12.47 6.66 -12.65
CA LEU A 173 11.28 6.19 -11.96
C LEU A 173 11.30 4.67 -11.85
N LEU A 174 10.84 4.15 -10.72
CA LEU A 174 10.50 2.74 -10.56
C LEU A 174 9.00 2.62 -10.31
N ALA A 175 8.32 1.85 -11.14
CA ALA A 175 6.89 1.60 -11.01
C ALA A 175 6.66 0.19 -10.49
N VAL A 176 5.89 0.10 -9.42
CA VAL A 176 5.51 -1.14 -8.77
C VAL A 176 4.00 -1.29 -8.86
N SER A 177 3.56 -2.51 -9.17
CA SER A 177 2.14 -2.86 -9.17
C SER A 177 1.88 -3.92 -8.11
N ASP A 178 0.79 -3.75 -7.36
CA ASP A 178 0.25 -4.79 -6.48
C ASP A 178 -1.14 -5.16 -7.04
N PRO A 179 -1.28 -6.34 -7.67
CA PRO A 179 -2.51 -6.70 -8.36
C PRO A 179 -3.69 -6.78 -7.39
N ILE A 180 -4.86 -6.38 -7.87
CA ILE A 180 -6.13 -6.53 -7.14
C ILE A 180 -6.44 -8.02 -6.99
N LYS A 181 -6.84 -8.46 -5.78
CA LYS A 181 -7.24 -9.86 -5.57
C LYS A 181 -8.44 -10.21 -6.44
N GLU A 182 -8.46 -11.41 -7.01
CA GLU A 182 -9.58 -11.90 -7.83
C GLU A 182 -10.93 -11.85 -7.10
N SER A 183 -10.93 -12.02 -5.77
CA SER A 183 -12.13 -11.97 -4.93
C SER A 183 -12.62 -10.55 -4.63
N THR A 184 -11.76 -9.54 -4.72
CA THR A 184 -12.07 -8.16 -4.30
C THR A 184 -13.26 -7.57 -5.04
N PRO A 185 -13.39 -7.64 -6.39
CA PRO A 185 -14.54 -7.08 -7.09
C PRO A 185 -15.88 -7.68 -6.65
N ALA A 186 -15.90 -8.98 -6.36
CA ALA A 186 -17.10 -9.65 -5.87
C ALA A 186 -17.45 -9.23 -4.43
N ALA A 187 -16.43 -9.09 -3.57
CA ALA A 187 -16.60 -8.63 -2.19
C ALA A 187 -17.14 -7.19 -2.14
N VAL A 188 -16.59 -6.27 -2.92
CA VAL A 188 -17.06 -4.88 -3.00
C VAL A 188 -18.52 -4.82 -3.41
N ARG A 189 -18.92 -5.55 -4.47
CA ARG A 189 -20.34 -5.62 -4.88
C ARG A 189 -21.25 -6.18 -3.80
N ALA A 190 -20.80 -7.19 -3.05
CA ALA A 190 -21.58 -7.76 -1.96
C ALA A 190 -21.77 -6.77 -0.82
N LEU A 191 -20.72 -6.01 -0.47
CA LEU A 191 -20.79 -4.96 0.56
C LEU A 191 -21.74 -3.83 0.15
N HIS A 192 -21.70 -3.38 -1.11
CA HIS A 192 -22.68 -2.42 -1.64
C HIS A 192 -24.11 -2.94 -1.62
N ALA A 193 -24.31 -4.23 -1.92
CA ALA A 193 -25.64 -4.85 -1.86
C ALA A 193 -26.19 -4.92 -0.42
N LEU A 194 -25.32 -4.89 0.60
CA LEU A 194 -25.69 -4.74 2.00
C LEU A 194 -25.96 -3.27 2.40
N GLY A 195 -25.79 -2.31 1.49
CA GLY A 195 -26.01 -0.89 1.71
C GLY A 195 -24.83 -0.17 2.37
N LEU A 196 -23.65 -0.80 2.41
CA LEU A 196 -22.45 -0.19 2.99
C LEU A 196 -21.81 0.79 2.01
N ARG A 197 -21.40 1.95 2.51
CA ARG A 197 -20.53 2.90 1.83
C ARG A 197 -19.08 2.50 2.01
N ILE A 198 -18.26 2.56 0.97
CA ILE A 198 -16.87 2.11 1.00
C ILE A 198 -15.92 3.28 0.70
N LEU A 199 -15.03 3.56 1.64
CA LEU A 199 -13.99 4.59 1.55
C LEU A 199 -12.61 3.90 1.49
N MET A 200 -11.79 4.23 0.51
CA MET A 200 -10.39 3.78 0.48
C MET A 200 -9.45 4.84 1.05
N LEU A 201 -8.65 4.45 2.05
CA LEU A 201 -7.52 5.23 2.56
C LEU A 201 -6.21 4.61 2.05
N THR A 202 -5.31 5.42 1.49
CA THR A 202 -4.03 4.89 1.02
C THR A 202 -2.93 5.95 0.98
N GLY A 203 -1.69 5.53 1.28
CA GLY A 203 -0.50 6.37 1.14
C GLY A 203 -0.04 6.58 -0.30
N ASP A 204 -0.67 5.88 -1.25
CA ASP A 204 -0.41 6.01 -2.69
C ASP A 204 -0.80 7.39 -3.24
N ASN A 205 -0.27 7.73 -4.41
CA ASN A 205 -0.66 8.95 -5.11
C ASN A 205 -2.14 8.92 -5.51
N GLU A 206 -2.76 10.10 -5.55
CA GLU A 206 -4.17 10.29 -5.92
C GLU A 206 -4.56 9.64 -7.25
N LYS A 207 -3.72 9.72 -8.28
CA LYS A 207 -4.01 9.13 -9.59
C LYS A 207 -4.10 7.60 -9.50
N THR A 208 -3.17 6.98 -8.78
CA THR A 208 -3.14 5.52 -8.54
C THR A 208 -4.35 5.08 -7.75
N ALA A 209 -4.66 5.78 -6.67
CA ALA A 209 -5.79 5.47 -5.81
C ALA A 209 -7.12 5.60 -6.55
N ARG A 210 -7.31 6.67 -7.34
CA ARG A 210 -8.50 6.85 -8.18
C ARG A 210 -8.65 5.76 -9.24
N ALA A 211 -7.57 5.37 -9.90
CA ALA A 211 -7.61 4.28 -10.88
C ALA A 211 -8.09 2.95 -10.26
N VAL A 212 -7.59 2.60 -9.07
CA VAL A 212 -8.04 1.40 -8.34
C VAL A 212 -9.50 1.52 -7.89
N ALA A 213 -9.90 2.70 -7.40
CA ALA A 213 -11.27 2.96 -6.98
C ALA A 213 -12.28 2.86 -8.12
N GLU A 214 -11.97 3.45 -9.28
CA GLU A 214 -12.80 3.36 -10.48
C GLU A 214 -12.95 1.91 -10.96
N GLN A 215 -11.87 1.13 -10.93
CA GLN A 215 -11.90 -0.28 -11.29
C GLN A 215 -12.77 -1.13 -10.36
N LEU A 216 -12.79 -0.80 -9.06
CA LEU A 216 -13.52 -1.55 -8.03
C LEU A 216 -14.92 -0.99 -7.73
N GLY A 217 -15.23 0.23 -8.18
CA GLY A 217 -16.46 0.94 -7.85
C GLY A 217 -16.49 1.50 -6.43
N ILE A 218 -15.34 1.88 -5.85
CA ILE A 218 -15.25 2.45 -4.49
C ILE A 218 -15.86 3.86 -4.47
N ASP A 219 -16.64 4.18 -3.45
CA ASP A 219 -17.43 5.41 -3.39
C ASP A 219 -16.56 6.66 -3.22
N GLU A 220 -15.52 6.57 -2.39
CA GLU A 220 -14.62 7.68 -2.12
C GLU A 220 -13.18 7.23 -1.83
N VAL A 221 -12.24 8.15 -2.05
CA VAL A 221 -10.81 7.91 -1.91
C VAL A 221 -10.16 9.07 -1.17
N GLN A 222 -9.36 8.74 -0.16
CA GLN A 222 -8.38 9.65 0.42
C GLN A 222 -6.97 9.08 0.17
N ALA A 223 -6.22 9.76 -0.67
CA ALA A 223 -4.90 9.34 -1.13
C ALA A 223 -3.79 10.21 -0.52
N GLY A 224 -2.56 9.70 -0.56
CA GLY A 224 -1.38 10.41 -0.08
C GLY A 224 -1.30 10.56 1.43
N VAL A 225 -2.11 9.81 2.19
CA VAL A 225 -2.17 9.91 3.66
C VAL A 225 -0.98 9.21 4.34
N ASN A 226 -0.59 9.71 5.49
CA ASN A 226 0.39 9.07 6.37
C ASN A 226 -0.32 8.28 7.48
N PRO A 227 0.36 7.36 8.19
CA PRO A 227 -0.25 6.57 9.26
C PRO A 227 -0.86 7.37 10.44
N GLN A 228 -0.57 8.67 10.54
CA GLN A 228 -1.07 9.55 11.61
C GLN A 228 -2.32 10.34 11.21
N ASP A 229 -2.63 10.40 9.91
CA ASP A 229 -3.80 11.11 9.35
C ASP A 229 -5.05 10.24 9.43
#